data_AF-A0AAC9IL62-F1
#
_entry.id   AF-A0AAC9IL62-F1
#
_cell.length_a   1.000
_cell.length_b   1.000
_cell.length_c   1.000
_cell.angle_alpha   90.00
_cell.angle_beta   90.00
_cell.angle_gamma   90.00
#
_symmetry.space_group_name_H-M   'P 1'
#
loop_
_entity.id
_entity.type
_entity.pdbx_description
1 polymer ?
#
loop_
_entity_poly.entity_id
_entity_poly.type
_entity_poly.pdbx_seq_one_letter_code
_entity_poly.pdbx_strand_id
1 'polypeptide(L)'
;MMTNQQVLDGLCLLTDKHLEQLQYIKRLSTEQLNYKPTVESWNILQCIAHLNYYFDFYLPQFKSAMNGKKREQLLFKSGVIGKYFANMLVYKENQKPIKSPKHTNPIDKTISTGVINIFEANLITLKDIIEQMPKEVLINREIVTMFSNWYKLNVGDSLRIVVYHNDRHFHQIQKLLP
;
A
#
# COMPACT_ATOMS: atom_id res chain seq x y z
N MET A 1 -21.19 -10.44 6.04
CA MET A 1 -20.30 -9.46 6.72
C MET A 1 -18.96 -10.13 6.94
N MET A 2 -17.84 -9.43 6.75
CA MET A 2 -16.50 -9.99 6.98
C MET A 2 -16.07 -9.78 8.45
N THR A 3 -15.31 -10.72 9.00
CA THR A 3 -14.65 -10.57 10.30
C THR A 3 -13.35 -9.75 10.15
N ASN A 4 -12.84 -9.22 11.26
CA ASN A 4 -11.55 -8.52 11.29
C ASN A 4 -10.41 -9.45 10.84
N GLN A 5 -10.47 -10.74 11.21
CA GLN A 5 -9.48 -11.74 10.77
C GLN A 5 -9.54 -11.94 9.26
N GLN A 6 -10.74 -12.10 8.67
CA GLN A 6 -10.87 -12.26 7.22
C GLN A 6 -10.33 -11.05 6.44
N VAL A 7 -10.46 -9.84 7.00
CA VAL A 7 -9.84 -8.65 6.41
C VAL A 7 -8.32 -8.76 6.48
N LEU A 8 -7.74 -9.06 7.63
CA LEU A 8 -6.28 -9.23 7.78
C LEU A 8 -5.73 -10.32 6.87
N ASP A 9 -6.37 -11.48 6.79
CA ASP A 9 -5.96 -12.60 5.94
C ASP A 9 -5.92 -12.20 4.47
N GLY A 10 -6.95 -11.51 3.99
CA GLY A 10 -7.00 -11.03 2.60
C GLY A 10 -5.92 -10.00 2.29
N LEU A 11 -5.61 -9.12 3.24
CA LEU A 11 -4.54 -8.13 3.09
C LEU A 11 -3.14 -8.77 3.15
N CYS A 12 -2.96 -9.79 3.99
CA CYS A 12 -1.72 -10.55 4.08
C CYS A 12 -1.46 -11.31 2.77
N LEU A 13 -2.47 -12.03 2.26
CA LEU A 13 -2.39 -12.76 0.99
C LEU A 13 -2.03 -11.82 -0.19
N LEU A 14 -2.62 -10.63 -0.23
CA LEU A 14 -2.31 -9.66 -1.27
C LEU A 14 -0.89 -9.09 -1.14
N THR A 15 -0.41 -8.89 0.09
CA THR A 15 0.98 -8.47 0.37
C THR A 15 1.98 -9.57 -0.01
N ASP A 16 1.64 -10.83 0.20
CA ASP A 16 2.47 -11.96 -0.25
C ASP A 16 2.60 -12.03 -1.77
N LYS A 17 1.50 -11.81 -2.49
CA LYS A 17 1.53 -11.68 -3.95
C LYS A 17 2.45 -10.54 -4.40
N HIS A 18 2.43 -9.40 -3.72
CA HIS A 18 3.33 -8.27 -4.00
C HIS A 18 4.80 -8.64 -3.77
N LEU A 19 5.11 -9.35 -2.70
CA LEU A 19 6.46 -9.86 -2.42
C LEU A 19 6.95 -10.82 -3.50
N GLU A 20 6.09 -11.75 -3.94
CA GLU A 20 6.40 -12.69 -5.03
C GLU A 20 6.69 -11.96 -6.34
N GLN A 21 5.82 -11.02 -6.73
CA GLN A 21 6.02 -10.18 -7.91
C GLN A 21 7.31 -9.36 -7.83
N LEU A 22 7.67 -8.88 -6.64
CA LEU A 22 8.92 -8.14 -6.44
C LEU A 22 10.16 -9.01 -6.69
N GLN A 23 10.10 -10.32 -6.39
CA GLN A 23 11.22 -11.22 -6.69
C GLN A 23 11.48 -11.35 -8.19
N TYR A 24 10.44 -11.29 -9.02
CA TYR A 24 10.60 -11.20 -10.48
C TYR A 24 11.24 -9.87 -10.88
N ILE A 25 10.72 -8.75 -10.36
CA ILE A 25 11.22 -7.39 -10.66
C ILE A 25 12.71 -7.25 -10.32
N LYS A 26 13.17 -7.86 -9.22
CA LYS A 26 14.59 -7.85 -8.79
C LYS A 26 15.56 -8.46 -9.80
N ARG A 27 15.07 -9.30 -10.73
CA ARG A 27 15.90 -9.98 -11.74
C ARG A 27 15.97 -9.21 -13.06
N LEU A 28 15.21 -8.13 -13.21
CA LEU A 28 15.21 -7.32 -14.41
C LEU A 28 16.51 -6.53 -14.55
N SER A 29 16.93 -6.31 -15.79
CA SER A 29 18.06 -5.43 -16.11
C SER A 29 17.76 -3.98 -15.74
N THR A 30 18.80 -3.17 -15.57
CA THR A 30 18.65 -1.73 -15.29
C THR A 30 17.88 -1.02 -16.42
N GLU A 31 18.06 -1.45 -17.67
CA GLU A 31 17.32 -0.91 -18.82
C GLU A 31 15.82 -1.21 -18.71
N GLN A 32 15.45 -2.47 -18.44
CA GLN A 32 14.04 -2.85 -18.23
C GLN A 32 13.41 -2.11 -17.04
N LEU A 33 14.14 -1.95 -15.94
CA LEU A 33 13.67 -1.22 -14.76
C LEU A 33 13.44 0.29 -15.04
N ASN A 34 14.21 0.86 -15.96
CA ASN A 34 14.11 2.27 -16.35
C ASN A 34 13.21 2.54 -17.55
N TYR A 35 12.75 1.50 -18.25
CA TYR A 35 11.91 1.63 -19.44
C TYR A 35 10.65 2.46 -19.15
N LYS A 36 10.36 3.39 -20.07
CA LYS A 36 9.18 4.26 -20.05
C LYS A 36 8.46 4.19 -21.39
N PRO A 37 7.17 3.83 -21.42
CA PRO A 37 6.36 3.91 -22.63
C PRO A 37 6.21 5.34 -23.18
N THR A 38 6.12 6.34 -22.31
CA THR A 38 6.04 7.78 -22.67
C THR A 38 6.82 8.64 -21.68
N VAL A 39 7.12 9.90 -22.03
CA VAL A 39 7.86 10.82 -21.14
C VAL A 39 7.07 11.18 -19.87
N GLU A 40 5.74 11.12 -19.92
CA GLU A 40 4.82 11.39 -18.81
C GLU A 40 4.57 10.15 -17.94
N SER A 41 4.96 8.96 -18.40
CA SER A 41 4.75 7.71 -17.69
C SER A 41 5.84 7.45 -16.65
N TRP A 42 5.47 6.71 -15.59
CA TRP A 42 6.44 6.24 -14.60
C TRP A 42 7.03 4.92 -15.05
N ASN A 43 8.34 4.77 -14.88
CA ASN A 43 9.00 3.46 -14.96
C ASN A 43 8.80 2.66 -13.66
N ILE A 44 9.32 1.43 -13.62
CA ILE A 44 9.18 0.52 -12.48
C ILE A 44 9.80 1.12 -11.22
N LEU A 45 11.01 1.68 -11.31
CA LEU A 45 11.71 2.29 -10.17
C LEU A 45 10.94 3.48 -9.61
N GLN A 46 10.33 4.29 -10.47
CA GLN A 46 9.50 5.43 -10.09
C GLN A 46 8.21 4.98 -9.38
N CYS A 47 7.53 3.94 -9.88
CA CYS A 47 6.40 3.33 -9.17
C CYS A 47 6.79 2.87 -7.75
N ILE A 48 7.91 2.16 -7.62
CA ILE A 48 8.40 1.65 -6.34
C ILE A 48 8.81 2.79 -5.39
N ALA A 49 9.50 3.81 -5.91
CA ALA A 49 9.86 5.00 -5.13
C ALA A 49 8.62 5.71 -4.58
N HIS A 50 7.56 5.82 -5.38
CA HIS A 50 6.30 6.39 -4.95
C HIS A 50 5.70 5.62 -3.76
N LEU A 51 5.68 4.29 -3.82
CA LEU A 51 5.16 3.45 -2.75
C LEU A 51 5.98 3.55 -1.46
N ASN A 52 7.30 3.70 -1.56
CA ASN A 52 8.16 3.92 -0.39
C ASN A 52 7.79 5.20 0.38
N TYR A 53 7.44 6.31 -0.28
CA TYR A 53 6.96 7.51 0.42
C TYR A 53 5.69 7.24 1.25
N TYR A 54 4.82 6.35 0.78
CA TYR A 54 3.63 5.97 1.54
C TYR A 54 4.00 5.13 2.76
N PHE A 55 4.98 4.24 2.62
CA PHE A 55 5.46 3.44 3.75
C PHE A 55 6.12 4.25 4.84
N ASP A 56 6.94 5.25 4.49
CA ASP A 56 7.57 6.16 5.45
C ASP A 56 6.54 6.82 6.39
N PHE A 57 5.36 7.13 5.85
CA PHE A 57 4.27 7.72 6.63
C PHE A 57 3.43 6.67 7.40
N TYR A 58 3.02 5.58 6.76
CA TYR A 58 2.00 4.69 7.32
C TYR A 58 2.56 3.61 8.26
N LEU A 59 3.76 3.06 8.02
CA LEU A 59 4.30 1.98 8.85
C LEU A 59 4.48 2.40 10.33
N PRO A 60 5.03 3.60 10.66
CA PRO A 60 5.15 4.03 12.05
C PRO A 60 3.79 4.15 12.76
N GLN A 61 2.75 4.56 12.03
CA GLN A 61 1.41 4.73 12.59
C GLN A 61 0.72 3.41 12.88
N PHE A 62 0.85 2.43 12.00
CA PHE A 62 0.34 1.09 12.26
C PHE A 62 1.02 0.47 13.48
N LYS A 63 2.36 0.57 13.57
CA LYS A 63 3.11 0.12 14.75
C LYS A 63 2.61 0.79 16.03
N SER A 64 2.38 2.10 16.00
CA SER A 64 1.84 2.83 17.16
C SER A 64 0.42 2.38 17.53
N ALA A 65 -0.40 1.96 16.57
CA ALA A 65 -1.78 1.56 16.79
C ALA A 65 -1.93 0.14 17.38
N MET A 66 -0.90 -0.71 17.26
CA MET A 66 -0.90 -2.10 17.74
C MET A 66 -1.06 -2.22 19.26
N ASN A 67 -0.82 -1.15 20.03
CA ASN A 67 -1.04 -1.12 21.47
C ASN A 67 -2.56 -1.05 21.82
N GLY A 68 -3.28 -2.16 21.61
CA GLY A 68 -4.73 -2.30 21.78
C GLY A 68 -5.19 -2.79 23.16
N LYS A 69 -6.45 -2.50 23.53
CA LYS A 69 -7.13 -3.01 24.74
C LYS A 69 -8.30 -3.94 24.34
N LYS A 70 -8.62 -4.87 25.25
CA LYS A 70 -9.54 -6.03 25.22
C LYS A 70 -11.00 -5.90 24.67
N ARG A 71 -11.38 -4.90 23.87
CA ARG A 71 -12.78 -4.89 23.33
C ARG A 71 -12.94 -5.84 22.15
N GLU A 72 -13.67 -6.91 22.37
CA GLU A 72 -13.90 -8.03 21.44
C GLU A 72 -14.87 -7.73 20.27
N GLN A 73 -14.83 -6.54 19.67
CA GLN A 73 -15.59 -6.35 18.44
C GLN A 73 -14.81 -6.96 17.27
N LEU A 74 -15.21 -8.18 16.88
CA LEU A 74 -14.53 -9.01 15.88
C LEU A 74 -15.12 -8.92 14.47
N LEU A 75 -16.28 -8.26 14.31
CA LEU A 75 -16.87 -7.99 13.01
C LEU A 75 -16.35 -6.68 12.44
N PHE A 76 -15.87 -6.73 11.19
CA PHE A 76 -15.31 -5.56 10.54
C PHE A 76 -16.41 -4.61 10.09
N LYS A 77 -16.26 -3.34 10.48
CA LYS A 77 -17.15 -2.26 10.06
C LYS A 77 -16.30 -1.06 9.64
N SER A 78 -16.26 -0.82 8.33
CA SER A 78 -15.64 0.38 7.79
C SER A 78 -16.36 1.65 8.24
N GLY A 79 -15.59 2.72 8.41
CA GLY A 79 -16.12 4.08 8.44
C GLY A 79 -16.55 4.49 7.03
N VAL A 80 -17.44 5.47 6.92
CA VAL A 80 -17.96 5.93 5.60
C VAL A 80 -16.83 6.46 4.72
N ILE A 81 -15.98 7.31 5.27
CA ILE A 81 -14.86 7.94 4.56
C ILE A 81 -13.79 6.89 4.20
N GLY A 82 -13.42 6.04 5.15
CA GLY A 82 -12.44 4.97 4.94
C GLY A 82 -12.88 3.97 3.88
N LYS A 83 -14.16 3.56 3.91
CA LYS A 83 -14.77 2.70 2.87
C LYS A 83 -14.67 3.35 1.50
N TYR A 84 -14.95 4.64 1.38
CA TYR A 84 -14.88 5.36 0.11
C TYR A 84 -13.47 5.30 -0.48
N PHE A 85 -12.45 5.70 0.29
CA PHE A 85 -11.06 5.70 -0.20
C PHE A 85 -10.53 4.30 -0.50
N ALA A 86 -10.80 3.32 0.38
CA ALA A 86 -10.40 1.94 0.13
C ALA A 86 -11.02 1.42 -1.19
N ASN A 87 -12.32 1.65 -1.40
CA ASN A 87 -13.00 1.21 -2.62
C ASN A 87 -12.55 1.95 -3.88
N MET A 88 -12.11 3.20 -3.75
CA MET A 88 -11.52 3.98 -4.85
C MET A 88 -10.17 3.41 -5.31
N LEU A 89 -9.42 2.79 -4.38
CA LEU A 89 -8.09 2.24 -4.64
C LEU A 89 -8.10 0.79 -5.13
N VAL A 90 -9.20 0.05 -4.94
CA VAL A 90 -9.37 -1.29 -5.52
C VAL A 90 -9.13 -1.21 -7.03
N TYR A 91 -8.17 -2.01 -7.52
CA TYR A 91 -7.87 -2.07 -8.94
C TYR A 91 -9.10 -2.51 -9.74
N LYS A 92 -9.38 -1.80 -10.83
CA LYS A 92 -10.34 -2.18 -11.85
C LYS A 92 -9.69 -2.04 -13.21
N GLU A 93 -9.98 -2.97 -14.10
CA GLU A 93 -9.58 -2.86 -15.49
C GLU A 93 -10.13 -1.55 -16.09
N ASN A 94 -9.31 -0.84 -16.87
CA ASN A 94 -9.64 0.45 -17.51
C ASN A 94 -10.02 1.61 -16.54
N GLN A 95 -9.57 1.56 -15.28
CA GLN A 95 -9.78 2.68 -14.35
C GLN A 95 -9.03 3.96 -14.75
N LYS A 96 -9.66 5.12 -14.49
CA LYS A 96 -9.04 6.43 -14.71
C LYS A 96 -7.79 6.60 -13.82
N PRO A 97 -6.69 7.18 -14.34
CA PRO A 97 -5.52 7.50 -13.54
C PRO A 97 -5.88 8.50 -12.44
N ILE A 98 -5.38 8.27 -11.23
CA ILE A 98 -5.47 9.21 -10.11
C ILE A 98 -4.20 10.04 -10.14
N LYS A 99 -4.34 11.37 -10.09
CA LYS A 99 -3.18 12.26 -10.04
C LYS A 99 -2.49 12.13 -8.69
N SER A 100 -1.21 11.77 -8.72
CA SER A 100 -0.38 11.73 -7.52
C SER A 100 -0.08 13.16 -7.03
N PRO A 101 -0.07 13.42 -5.71
CA PRO A 101 0.38 14.69 -5.15
C PRO A 101 1.80 15.04 -5.61
N LYS A 102 2.09 16.34 -5.81
CA LYS A 102 3.40 16.79 -6.31
C LYS A 102 4.59 16.28 -5.49
N HIS A 103 4.45 16.23 -4.16
CA HIS A 103 5.54 15.84 -3.25
C HIS A 103 5.88 14.35 -3.28
N THR A 104 4.96 13.49 -3.75
CA THR A 104 5.20 12.06 -3.95
C THR A 104 5.38 11.68 -5.43
N ASN A 105 5.46 12.67 -6.32
CA ASN A 105 5.66 12.43 -7.75
C ASN A 105 7.17 12.23 -8.04
N PRO A 106 7.59 11.04 -8.51
CA PRO A 106 8.98 10.73 -8.79
C PRO A 106 9.43 11.10 -10.21
N ILE A 107 8.56 11.71 -11.03
CA ILE A 107 8.75 11.84 -12.49
C ILE A 107 10.09 12.48 -12.91
N ASP A 108 10.54 13.49 -12.16
CA ASP A 108 11.78 14.25 -12.43
C ASP A 108 13.00 13.71 -11.68
N LYS A 109 12.88 12.56 -11.00
CA LYS A 109 13.96 11.98 -10.19
C LYS A 109 14.57 10.78 -10.90
N THR A 110 15.90 10.77 -11.03
CA THR A 110 16.65 9.55 -11.30
C THR A 110 16.65 8.69 -10.05
N ILE A 111 16.09 7.49 -10.15
CA ILE A 111 15.93 6.57 -9.03
C ILE A 111 16.95 5.43 -9.16
N SER A 112 17.72 5.21 -8.09
CA SER A 112 18.64 4.06 -8.02
C SER A 112 17.86 2.76 -7.81
N THR A 113 18.39 1.64 -8.32
CA THR A 113 17.84 0.29 -8.13
C THR A 113 17.74 -0.12 -6.66
N GLY A 114 18.54 0.50 -5.78
CA GLY A 114 18.47 0.29 -4.32
C GLY A 114 17.08 0.58 -3.71
N VAL A 115 16.22 1.35 -4.39
CA VAL A 115 14.83 1.59 -3.98
C VAL A 115 14.01 0.31 -3.84
N ILE A 116 14.36 -0.73 -4.61
CA ILE A 116 13.69 -2.03 -4.60
C ILE A 116 13.93 -2.75 -3.26
N ASN A 117 15.16 -2.70 -2.74
CA ASN A 117 15.50 -3.32 -1.45
C ASN A 117 14.80 -2.61 -0.28
N ILE A 118 14.69 -1.28 -0.35
CA ILE A 118 13.92 -0.50 0.64
C ILE A 118 12.45 -0.93 0.61
N PHE A 119 11.88 -1.06 -0.59
CA PHE A 119 10.49 -1.47 -0.76
C PHE A 119 10.22 -2.90 -0.30
N GLU A 120 11.15 -3.83 -0.57
CA GLU A 120 11.08 -5.20 -0.06
C GLU A 120 11.06 -5.22 1.47
N ALA A 121 11.97 -4.51 2.13
CA ALA A 121 12.00 -4.40 3.58
C ALA A 121 10.70 -3.79 4.14
N ASN A 122 10.14 -2.80 3.44
CA ASN A 122 8.86 -2.19 3.81
C ASN A 122 7.66 -3.15 3.63
N LEU A 123 7.63 -3.95 2.57
CA LEU A 123 6.60 -4.99 2.38
C LEU A 123 6.68 -6.08 3.45
N ILE A 124 7.88 -6.53 3.80
CA ILE A 124 8.10 -7.49 4.90
C ILE A 124 7.60 -6.88 6.22
N THR A 125 7.93 -5.62 6.49
CA THR A 125 7.46 -4.90 7.69
C THR A 125 5.94 -4.75 7.68
N LEU A 126 5.33 -4.43 6.54
CA LEU A 126 3.87 -4.34 6.42
C LEU A 126 3.21 -5.69 6.71
N LYS A 127 3.74 -6.77 6.14
CA LYS A 127 3.24 -8.14 6.37
C LYS A 127 3.29 -8.49 7.86
N ASP A 128 4.43 -8.29 8.50
CA ASP A 128 4.62 -8.52 9.93
C ASP A 128 3.61 -7.75 10.78
N ILE A 129 3.38 -6.47 10.45
CA ILE A 129 2.37 -5.63 11.09
C ILE A 129 0.95 -6.22 10.91
N ILE A 130 0.59 -6.68 9.70
CA ILE A 130 -0.73 -7.25 9.41
C ILE A 130 -0.93 -8.55 10.21
N GLU A 131 0.07 -9.44 10.20
CA GLU A 131 0.02 -10.74 10.89
C GLU A 131 -0.08 -10.60 12.41
N GLN A 132 0.62 -9.61 12.97
CA GLN A 132 0.62 -9.35 14.42
C GLN A 132 -0.48 -8.37 14.86
N MET A 133 -1.29 -7.83 13.93
CA MET A 133 -2.28 -6.81 14.26
C MET A 133 -3.37 -7.38 15.18
N PRO A 134 -3.59 -6.82 16.38
CA PRO A 134 -4.72 -7.23 17.22
C PRO A 134 -6.03 -6.95 16.48
N LYS A 135 -6.90 -7.95 16.39
CA LYS A 135 -8.15 -7.90 15.58
C LYS A 135 -9.02 -6.71 15.98
N GLU A 136 -9.10 -6.41 17.26
CA GLU A 136 -9.90 -5.32 17.82
C GLU A 136 -9.40 -3.93 17.39
N VAL A 137 -8.11 -3.79 17.06
CA VAL A 137 -7.50 -2.50 16.68
C VAL A 137 -8.07 -2.00 15.35
N LEU A 138 -8.49 -2.89 14.44
CA LEU A 138 -8.96 -2.53 13.10
C LEU A 138 -10.07 -1.49 13.10
N ILE A 139 -10.94 -1.52 14.11
CA ILE A 139 -12.11 -0.65 14.21
C ILE A 139 -12.09 0.25 15.45
N ASN A 140 -11.37 -0.14 16.51
CA ASN A 140 -11.34 0.60 17.77
C ASN A 140 -10.22 1.65 17.84
N ARG A 141 -9.29 1.64 16.88
CA ARG A 141 -8.22 2.62 16.77
C ARG A 141 -8.27 3.31 15.43
N GLU A 142 -7.87 4.57 15.45
CA GLU A 142 -7.79 5.40 14.25
C GLU A 142 -6.41 6.01 14.14
N ILE A 143 -5.94 6.17 12.91
CA ILE A 143 -4.67 6.82 12.57
C ILE A 143 -4.92 8.03 11.67
N VAL A 144 -3.94 8.93 11.64
CA VAL A 144 -3.98 10.05 10.68
C VAL A 144 -3.66 9.51 9.28
N THR A 145 -4.05 10.25 8.25
CA THR A 145 -3.86 9.81 6.86
C THR A 145 -3.10 10.84 6.08
N MET A 146 -2.41 10.42 5.00
CA MET A 146 -1.77 11.38 4.09
C MET A 146 -2.77 12.23 3.30
N PHE A 147 -4.06 11.86 3.28
CA PHE A 147 -5.09 12.57 2.52
C PHE A 147 -5.62 13.80 3.25
N SER A 148 -5.64 13.76 4.59
CA SER A 148 -6.13 14.86 5.40
C SER A 148 -5.68 14.72 6.85
N ASN A 149 -5.37 15.87 7.46
CA ASN A 149 -5.18 16.00 8.91
C ASN A 149 -6.49 16.30 9.66
N TRP A 150 -7.61 16.52 8.97
CA TRP A 150 -8.89 16.90 9.59
C TRP A 150 -9.72 15.71 10.07
N TYR A 151 -9.46 14.51 9.53
CA TYR A 151 -10.13 13.29 9.95
C TYR A 151 -9.13 12.15 10.07
N LYS A 152 -9.40 11.25 11.01
CA LYS A 152 -8.68 9.98 11.16
C LYS A 152 -9.49 8.87 10.52
N LEU A 153 -8.83 7.80 10.15
CA LEU A 153 -9.48 6.59 9.66
C LEU A 153 -9.16 5.43 10.59
N ASN A 154 -10.12 4.50 10.75
CA ASN A 154 -9.85 3.28 11.48
C ASN A 154 -8.69 2.50 10.84
N VAL A 155 -7.99 1.71 11.65
CA VAL A 155 -6.79 0.99 11.20
C VAL A 155 -7.09 0.04 10.06
N GLY A 156 -8.23 -0.66 10.07
CA GLY A 156 -8.57 -1.63 9.03
C GLY A 156 -8.80 -0.96 7.66
N ASP A 157 -9.51 0.16 7.61
CA ASP A 157 -9.67 0.93 6.37
C ASP A 157 -8.33 1.52 5.91
N SER A 158 -7.48 1.95 6.85
CA SER A 158 -6.15 2.48 6.52
C SER A 158 -5.21 1.42 5.95
N LEU A 159 -5.21 0.21 6.51
CA LEU A 159 -4.47 -0.93 5.97
C LEU A 159 -4.97 -1.29 4.57
N ARG A 160 -6.30 -1.34 4.37
CA ARG A 160 -6.91 -1.58 3.05
C ARG A 160 -6.44 -0.55 2.02
N ILE A 161 -6.44 0.73 2.37
CA ILE A 161 -5.96 1.81 1.49
C ILE A 161 -4.50 1.55 1.09
N VAL A 162 -3.60 1.29 2.05
CA VAL A 162 -2.17 1.09 1.76
C VAL A 162 -1.95 -0.13 0.85
N VAL A 163 -2.55 -1.27 1.20
CA VAL A 163 -2.38 -2.52 0.43
C VAL A 163 -3.01 -2.40 -0.97
N TYR A 164 -4.19 -1.79 -1.11
CA TYR A 164 -4.81 -1.60 -2.42
C TYR A 164 -4.09 -0.56 -3.28
N HIS A 165 -3.45 0.45 -2.65
CA HIS A 165 -2.57 1.38 -3.35
C HIS A 165 -1.34 0.67 -3.92
N ASN A 166 -0.71 -0.20 -3.12
CA ASN A 166 0.37 -1.05 -3.61
C ASN A 166 -0.10 -1.91 -4.79
N ASP A 167 -1.24 -2.59 -4.65
CA ASP A 167 -1.79 -3.47 -5.69
C ASP A 167 -2.06 -2.75 -7.01
N ARG A 168 -2.64 -1.55 -6.94
CA ARG A 168 -2.84 -0.69 -8.11
C ARG A 168 -1.52 -0.38 -8.82
N HIS A 169 -0.44 -0.11 -8.09
CA HIS A 169 0.88 0.14 -8.67
C HIS A 169 1.58 -1.13 -9.17
N PHE A 170 1.36 -2.29 -8.54
CA PHE A 170 1.82 -3.57 -9.10
C PHE A 170 1.16 -3.87 -10.44
N HIS A 171 -0.14 -3.61 -10.57
CA HIS A 171 -0.83 -3.68 -11.87
C HIS A 171 -0.29 -2.68 -12.90
N GLN A 172 0.16 -1.50 -12.47
CA GLN A 172 0.85 -0.55 -13.36
C GLN A 172 2.22 -1.10 -13.78
N ILE A 173 3.00 -1.65 -12.85
CA ILE A 173 4.31 -2.26 -13.11
C ILE A 173 4.17 -3.44 -14.08
N GLN A 174 3.15 -4.29 -13.92
CA GLN A 174 2.89 -5.42 -14.81
C GLN A 174 2.76 -5.03 -16.28
N LYS A 175 2.21 -3.84 -16.57
CA LYS A 175 2.08 -3.32 -17.94
C LYS A 175 3.41 -2.85 -18.55
N LEU A 176 4.46 -2.73 -17.73
CA LEU A 176 5.80 -2.33 -18.13
C LEU A 176 6.76 -3.52 -18.24
N LEU A 177 6.33 -4.70 -17.77
CA LEU A 177 7.13 -5.90 -17.86
C LEU A 177 7.22 -6.35 -19.33
N PRO A 178 8.37 -6.90 -19.77
CA PRO A 178 8.57 -7.42 -21.12
C PRO A 178 7.70 -8.64 -21.41
#